data_AF-A0A3C0G4M7-F1
#
_entry.id   AF-A0A3C0G4M7-F1
#
_cell.length_a   1.000
_cell.length_b   1.000
_cell.length_c   1.000
_cell.angle_alpha   90.00
_cell.angle_beta   90.00
_cell.angle_gamma   90.00
#
_symmetry.space_group_name_H-M   'P 1'
#
loop_
_entity.id
_entity.type
_entity.pdbx_description
1 polymer ?
#
loop_
_entity_poly.entity_id
_entity_poly.type
_entity_poly.pdbx_seq_one_letter_code
_entity_poly.pdbx_strand_id
1 'polypeptide(L)'
;FTYASPTSTKILNITPEQFMGTNAFDYVHPDDYNRVFNEFIKILKVNQVAIKPFRFKHGDGHWIWLETIITNKIDEPSLKGIVVNSKDVTTKVQHLNAIEEQNAQLKKIAWTQSHIVRAPVARLMGLVDLLRDDKEKLKPEERDQILNYIITSADEIDNVIKDIVDNTINAIDLDENK
;
A
#
# COMPACT_ATOMS: atom_id res chain seq x y z
N PHE A 1 5.49 0.10 -34.25
CA PHE A 1 5.74 -1.36 -34.15
C PHE A 1 5.88 -1.98 -35.53
N THR A 2 6.55 -3.14 -35.66
CA THR A 2 6.64 -3.91 -36.91
C THR A 2 5.73 -5.16 -36.89
N TYR A 3 5.22 -5.53 -35.72
CA TYR A 3 4.21 -6.56 -35.52
C TYR A 3 3.52 -6.31 -34.16
N ALA A 4 2.22 -6.60 -34.09
CA ALA A 4 1.47 -6.64 -32.85
C ALA A 4 0.57 -7.88 -32.82
N SER A 5 0.57 -8.59 -31.69
CA SER A 5 -0.28 -9.78 -31.51
C SER A 5 -1.77 -9.38 -31.53
N PRO A 6 -2.68 -10.22 -32.06
CA PRO A 6 -4.14 -9.97 -31.99
C PRO A 6 -4.67 -9.78 -30.56
N THR A 7 -3.94 -10.28 -29.55
CA THR A 7 -4.26 -10.07 -28.13
C THR A 7 -4.15 -8.60 -27.71
N SER A 8 -3.39 -7.77 -28.45
CA SER A 8 -3.31 -6.32 -28.22
C SER A 8 -4.68 -5.64 -28.31
N THR A 9 -5.56 -6.05 -29.24
CA THR A 9 -6.93 -5.53 -29.32
C THR A 9 -7.73 -5.87 -28.07
N LYS A 10 -7.58 -7.08 -27.52
CA LYS A 10 -8.33 -7.52 -26.33
C LYS A 10 -7.90 -6.81 -25.05
N ILE A 11 -6.61 -6.49 -24.92
CA ILE A 11 -6.03 -5.93 -23.69
C ILE A 11 -5.97 -4.40 -23.76
N LEU A 12 -5.66 -3.84 -24.92
CA LEU A 12 -5.39 -2.41 -25.10
C LEU A 12 -6.52 -1.68 -25.82
N ASN A 13 -7.49 -2.39 -26.39
CA ASN A 13 -8.49 -1.85 -27.32
C ASN A 13 -7.86 -1.03 -28.47
N ILE A 14 -6.68 -1.43 -28.90
CA ILE A 14 -5.95 -0.86 -30.04
C ILE A 14 -5.68 -2.01 -31.00
N THR A 15 -6.12 -1.83 -32.25
CA THR A 15 -5.94 -2.84 -33.29
C THR A 15 -4.46 -2.94 -33.70
N PRO A 16 -3.97 -4.12 -34.14
CA PRO A 16 -2.62 -4.25 -34.66
C PRO A 16 -2.29 -3.21 -35.73
N GLU A 17 -3.23 -2.93 -36.63
CA GLU A 17 -3.10 -1.95 -37.72
C GLU A 17 -2.82 -0.54 -37.19
N GLN A 18 -3.46 -0.14 -36.08
CA GLN A 18 -3.21 1.14 -35.42
C GLN A 18 -1.85 1.19 -34.69
N PHE A 19 -1.32 0.03 -34.25
CA PHE A 19 0.01 -0.05 -33.65
C PHE A 19 1.14 -0.11 -34.67
N MET A 20 0.86 -0.52 -35.90
CA MET A 20 1.86 -0.59 -36.95
C MET A 20 2.43 0.81 -37.25
N GLY A 21 3.76 0.92 -37.28
CA GLY A 21 4.45 2.18 -37.55
C GLY A 21 4.47 3.22 -36.41
N THR A 22 3.69 3.03 -35.32
CA THR A 22 3.70 3.96 -34.18
C THR A 22 4.84 3.71 -33.20
N ASN A 23 5.17 4.73 -32.41
CA ASN A 23 6.14 4.62 -31.34
C ASN A 23 5.44 4.20 -30.03
N ALA A 24 5.89 3.10 -29.43
CA ALA A 24 5.35 2.59 -28.17
C ALA A 24 5.41 3.62 -27.04
N PHE A 25 6.43 4.48 -27.04
CA PHE A 25 6.64 5.48 -25.99
C PHE A 25 5.60 6.61 -26.01
N ASP A 26 4.90 6.83 -27.13
CA ASP A 26 3.82 7.84 -27.22
C ASP A 26 2.60 7.48 -26.37
N TYR A 27 2.49 6.20 -25.99
CA TYR A 27 1.42 5.66 -25.15
C TYR A 27 1.84 5.52 -23.68
N VAL A 28 3.11 5.78 -23.34
CA VAL A 28 3.59 5.73 -21.96
C VAL A 28 3.16 7.01 -21.24
N HIS A 29 2.68 6.88 -20.02
CA HIS A 29 2.32 8.05 -19.21
C HIS A 29 3.52 8.99 -19.02
N PRO A 30 3.36 10.32 -19.08
CA PRO A 30 4.46 11.29 -18.98
C PRO A 30 5.39 11.08 -17.78
N ASP A 31 4.85 10.88 -16.58
CA ASP A 31 5.66 10.61 -15.38
C ASP A 31 6.50 9.32 -15.46
N ASP A 32 6.04 8.33 -16.23
CA ASP A 32 6.72 7.03 -16.37
C ASP A 32 7.74 7.04 -17.52
N TYR A 33 7.66 8.00 -18.44
CA TYR A 33 8.43 8.05 -19.69
C TYR A 33 9.94 7.89 -19.46
N ASN A 34 10.54 8.77 -18.65
CA ASN A 34 11.99 8.78 -18.45
C ASN A 34 12.48 7.45 -17.86
N ARG A 35 11.74 6.91 -16.89
CA ARG A 35 12.08 5.63 -16.25
C ARG A 35 11.98 4.48 -17.25
N VAL A 36 10.86 4.38 -17.97
CA VAL A 36 10.61 3.31 -18.93
C VAL A 36 11.61 3.36 -20.09
N PHE A 37 11.92 4.55 -20.60
CA PHE A 37 12.93 4.75 -21.63
C PHE A 37 14.33 4.35 -21.16
N ASN A 38 14.73 4.78 -19.96
CA ASN A 38 16.04 4.44 -19.39
C ASN A 38 16.20 2.94 -19.09
N GLU A 39 15.13 2.24 -18.74
CA GLU A 39 15.14 0.78 -18.65
C GLU A 39 15.23 0.15 -20.03
N PHE A 40 14.43 0.63 -21.00
CA PHE A 40 14.43 0.11 -22.37
C PHE A 40 15.82 0.16 -23.02
N ILE A 41 16.53 1.29 -22.95
CA ILE A 41 17.86 1.44 -23.59
C ILE A 41 18.91 0.44 -23.07
N LYS A 42 18.69 -0.17 -21.90
CA LYS A 42 19.59 -1.23 -21.39
C LYS A 42 19.59 -2.45 -22.30
N ILE A 43 18.53 -2.69 -23.07
CA ILE A 43 18.43 -3.80 -24.03
C ILE A 43 19.51 -3.77 -25.13
N LEU A 44 20.14 -2.61 -25.34
CA LEU A 44 21.28 -2.47 -26.25
C LEU A 44 22.55 -3.12 -25.71
N LYS A 45 22.60 -3.41 -24.40
CA LYS A 45 23.77 -3.98 -23.71
C LYS A 45 23.51 -5.39 -23.16
N VAL A 46 22.25 -5.79 -23.03
CA VAL A 46 21.84 -7.09 -22.46
C VAL A 46 20.78 -7.76 -23.32
N ASN A 47 20.64 -9.08 -23.20
CA ASN A 47 19.71 -9.85 -24.03
C ASN A 47 18.25 -9.71 -23.59
N GLN A 48 17.99 -9.33 -22.33
CA GLN A 48 16.64 -9.20 -21.79
C GLN A 48 16.57 -8.13 -20.70
N VAL A 49 15.48 -7.38 -20.69
CA VAL A 49 15.16 -6.39 -19.65
C VAL A 49 13.72 -6.59 -19.19
N ALA A 50 13.50 -6.55 -17.88
CA ALA A 50 12.16 -6.50 -17.30
C ALA A 50 11.86 -5.07 -16.82
N ILE A 51 10.80 -4.47 -17.37
CA ILE A 51 10.29 -3.17 -16.96
C ILE A 51 9.17 -3.40 -15.95
N LYS A 52 9.40 -2.92 -14.72
CA LYS A 52 8.40 -2.88 -13.63
C LYS A 52 7.12 -2.16 -14.08
N PRO A 53 5.96 -2.45 -13.44
CA PRO A 53 4.68 -1.84 -13.79
C PRO A 53 4.77 -0.34 -14.12
N PHE A 54 4.19 0.04 -15.26
CA PHE A 54 4.12 1.43 -15.72
C PHE A 54 2.76 1.69 -16.38
N ARG A 55 2.35 2.95 -16.40
CA ARG A 55 1.08 3.34 -17.00
C ARG A 55 1.19 3.43 -18.52
N PHE A 56 0.24 2.79 -19.19
CA PHE A 56 0.13 2.77 -20.64
C PHE A 56 -1.29 3.17 -21.06
N LYS A 57 -1.40 3.96 -22.13
CA LYS A 57 -2.67 4.51 -22.60
C LYS A 57 -3.49 3.41 -23.29
N HIS A 58 -4.66 3.13 -22.73
CA HIS A 58 -5.66 2.27 -23.35
C HIS A 58 -6.32 2.97 -24.53
N GLY A 59 -6.87 2.22 -25.48
CA GLY A 59 -7.59 2.74 -26.65
C GLY A 59 -8.78 3.63 -26.29
N ASP A 60 -9.39 3.38 -25.14
CA ASP A 60 -10.49 4.20 -24.59
C ASP A 60 -10.00 5.47 -23.84
N GLY A 61 -8.69 5.73 -23.83
CA GLY A 61 -8.09 6.94 -23.28
C GLY A 61 -7.76 6.90 -21.78
N HIS A 62 -8.17 5.86 -21.05
CA HIS A 62 -7.76 5.65 -19.66
C HIS A 62 -6.36 5.00 -19.55
N TRP A 63 -5.81 4.95 -18.34
CA TRP A 63 -4.51 4.35 -18.07
C TRP A 63 -4.66 2.94 -17.51
N ILE A 64 -3.91 2.00 -18.06
CA ILE A 64 -3.73 0.65 -17.51
C ILE A 64 -2.29 0.46 -17.06
N TRP A 65 -2.05 -0.53 -16.19
CA TRP A 65 -0.72 -0.88 -15.74
C TRP A 65 -0.19 -2.08 -16.52
N LEU A 66 0.96 -1.89 -17.19
CA LEU A 66 1.66 -2.96 -17.89
C LEU A 66 2.97 -3.29 -17.19
N GLU A 67 3.23 -4.59 -17.02
CA GLU A 67 4.55 -5.14 -16.73
C GLU A 67 5.10 -5.74 -18.02
N THR A 68 6.34 -5.40 -18.40
CA THR A 68 6.83 -5.72 -19.74
C THR A 68 8.21 -6.38 -19.70
N ILE A 69 8.35 -7.49 -20.42
CA ILE A 69 9.62 -8.15 -20.68
C ILE A 69 10.03 -7.85 -22.13
N ILE A 70 11.24 -7.35 -22.29
CA ILE A 70 11.83 -6.97 -23.57
C ILE A 70 13.01 -7.90 -23.83
N THR A 71 13.02 -8.55 -24.98
CA THR A 71 14.08 -9.49 -25.37
C THR A 71 14.73 -9.01 -26.66
N ASN A 72 16.04 -8.85 -26.65
CA ASN A 72 16.83 -8.51 -27.82
C ASN A 72 17.00 -9.76 -28.68
N LYS A 73 16.52 -9.71 -29.91
CA LYS A 73 16.60 -10.79 -30.90
C LYS A 73 17.16 -10.27 -32.24
N ILE A 74 17.97 -9.20 -32.19
CA ILE A 74 18.56 -8.57 -33.37
C ILE A 74 19.52 -9.52 -34.10
N ASP A 75 20.26 -10.34 -33.37
CA ASP A 75 21.20 -11.31 -33.94
C ASP A 75 20.52 -12.59 -34.45
N GLU A 76 19.21 -12.77 -34.19
CA GLU A 76 18.46 -13.96 -34.63
C GLU A 76 18.06 -13.82 -36.12
N PRO A 77 18.56 -14.68 -37.03
CA PRO A 77 18.37 -14.48 -38.48
C PRO A 77 16.92 -14.44 -38.96
N SER A 78 16.01 -15.11 -38.21
CA SER A 78 14.58 -15.23 -38.48
C SER A 78 13.76 -13.99 -38.11
N LEU A 79 14.24 -13.17 -37.16
CA LEU A 79 13.46 -12.05 -36.61
C LEU A 79 14.16 -10.70 -36.76
N LYS A 80 15.48 -10.63 -36.47
CA LYS A 80 16.30 -9.41 -36.53
C LYS A 80 15.66 -8.19 -35.86
N GLY A 81 15.15 -8.35 -34.63
CA GLY A 81 14.39 -7.29 -33.95
C GLY A 81 14.32 -7.41 -32.43
N ILE A 82 13.51 -6.55 -31.81
CA ILE A 82 13.24 -6.57 -30.36
C ILE A 82 11.82 -7.11 -30.15
N VAL A 83 11.70 -8.11 -29.28
CA VAL A 83 10.40 -8.67 -28.87
C VAL A 83 9.96 -8.03 -27.55
N VAL A 84 8.73 -7.53 -27.52
CA VAL A 84 8.13 -6.90 -26.34
C VAL A 84 6.90 -7.70 -25.93
N ASN A 85 6.94 -8.27 -24.73
CA ASN A 85 5.82 -9.00 -24.13
C ASN A 85 5.30 -8.22 -22.92
N SER A 86 4.08 -7.70 -23.02
CA SER A 86 3.44 -6.93 -21.96
C SER A 86 2.29 -7.71 -21.34
N LYS A 87 2.20 -7.66 -20.01
CA LYS A 87 1.12 -8.24 -19.22
C LYS A 87 0.36 -7.12 -18.52
N ASP A 88 -0.96 -7.14 -18.64
CA ASP A 88 -1.82 -6.27 -17.84
C ASP A 88 -1.77 -6.71 -16.37
N VAL A 89 -1.38 -5.78 -15.51
CA VAL A 89 -1.28 -5.95 -14.06
C VAL A 89 -2.14 -4.92 -13.32
N THR A 90 -3.11 -4.29 -14.00
CA THR A 90 -3.99 -3.26 -13.44
C THR A 90 -4.69 -3.73 -12.17
N THR A 91 -5.37 -4.89 -12.23
CA THR A 91 -6.06 -5.47 -11.06
C THR A 91 -5.08 -5.75 -9.92
N LYS A 92 -3.86 -6.23 -10.23
CA LYS A 92 -2.84 -6.50 -9.21
C LYS A 92 -2.40 -5.21 -8.52
N VAL A 93 -2.14 -4.15 -9.29
CA VAL A 93 -1.74 -2.85 -8.73
C VAL A 93 -2.87 -2.23 -7.92
N GLN A 94 -4.12 -2.31 -8.39
CA GLN A 94 -5.29 -1.83 -7.66
C GLN A 94 -5.47 -2.54 -6.31
N HIS A 95 -5.36 -3.88 -6.28
CA HIS A 95 -5.44 -4.63 -5.03
C HIS A 95 -4.30 -4.29 -4.06
N LEU A 96 -3.07 -4.13 -4.56
CA LEU A 96 -1.94 -3.71 -3.72
C LEU A 96 -2.17 -2.33 -3.11
N ASN A 97 -2.61 -1.36 -3.91
CA ASN A 97 -2.91 -0.02 -3.42
C ASN A 97 -4.05 -0.04 -2.38
N ALA A 98 -5.09 -0.84 -2.61
CA ALA A 98 -6.18 -1.00 -1.64
C ALA A 98 -5.70 -1.58 -0.32
N ILE A 99 -4.84 -2.61 -0.35
CA ILE A 99 -4.23 -3.19 0.86
C ILE A 99 -3.34 -2.18 1.58
N GLU A 100 -2.54 -1.40 0.84
CA GLU A 100 -1.69 -0.35 1.42
C GLU A 100 -2.53 0.74 2.10
N GLU A 101 -3.62 1.15 1.47
CA GLU A 101 -4.57 2.12 2.02
C GLU A 101 -5.24 1.59 3.30
N GLN A 102 -5.77 0.37 3.27
CA GLN A 102 -6.33 -0.30 4.45
C GLN A 102 -5.30 -0.39 5.59
N ASN A 103 -4.06 -0.79 5.29
CA ASN A 103 -2.98 -0.84 6.28
C ASN A 103 -2.66 0.53 6.87
N ALA A 104 -2.67 1.59 6.06
CA ALA A 104 -2.45 2.95 6.53
C ALA A 104 -3.57 3.40 7.47
N GLN A 105 -4.83 3.07 7.14
CA GLN A 105 -5.98 3.35 7.99
C GLN A 105 -5.91 2.58 9.31
N LEU A 106 -5.61 1.28 9.28
CA LEU A 106 -5.43 0.46 10.48
C LEU A 106 -4.33 1.02 11.40
N LYS A 107 -3.19 1.44 10.84
CA LYS A 107 -2.10 2.07 11.60
C LYS A 107 -2.55 3.37 12.27
N LYS A 108 -3.35 4.20 11.59
CA LYS A 108 -3.89 5.45 12.15
C LYS A 108 -4.86 5.18 13.31
N ILE A 109 -5.71 4.17 13.17
CA ILE A 109 -6.62 3.73 14.24
C ILE A 109 -5.82 3.24 15.44
N ALA A 110 -4.87 2.32 15.23
CA ALA A 110 -4.02 1.77 16.29
C ALA A 110 -3.24 2.87 17.03
N TRP A 111 -2.70 3.86 16.30
CA TRP A 111 -2.01 5.01 16.91
C TRP A 111 -2.95 5.85 17.79
N THR A 112 -4.17 6.11 17.32
CA THR A 112 -5.17 6.90 18.06
C THR A 112 -5.61 6.16 19.32
N GLN A 113 -5.94 4.87 19.20
CA GLN A 113 -6.33 4.03 20.33
C GLN A 113 -5.22 3.92 21.37
N SER A 114 -3.97 3.73 20.93
CA SER A 114 -2.81 3.70 21.82
C SER A 114 -2.65 5.00 22.62
N HIS A 115 -2.95 6.15 22.02
CA HIS A 115 -2.87 7.44 22.70
C HIS A 115 -3.89 7.53 23.85
N ILE A 116 -5.12 7.07 23.61
CA ILE A 116 -6.21 7.06 24.61
C ILE A 116 -5.85 6.15 25.77
N VAL A 117 -5.30 4.95 25.51
CA VAL A 117 -4.87 4.00 26.56
C VAL A 117 -3.66 4.50 27.34
N ARG A 118 -2.73 5.20 26.69
CA ARG A 118 -1.47 5.62 27.33
C ARG A 118 -1.68 6.61 28.48
N ALA A 119 -2.64 7.53 28.35
CA ALA A 119 -2.90 8.55 29.36
C ALA A 119 -3.24 7.96 30.75
N PRO A 120 -4.24 7.08 30.90
CA PRO A 120 -4.54 6.46 32.19
C PRO A 120 -3.45 5.50 32.67
N VAL A 121 -2.74 4.80 31.76
CA VAL A 121 -1.59 3.95 32.15
C VAL A 121 -0.46 4.77 32.75
N ALA A 122 -0.11 5.93 32.16
CA ALA A 122 0.91 6.82 32.69
C ALA A 122 0.53 7.36 34.08
N ARG A 123 -0.75 7.69 34.28
CA ARG A 123 -1.29 8.11 35.57
C ARG A 123 -1.22 6.99 36.61
N LEU A 124 -1.61 5.77 36.26
CA LEU A 124 -1.47 4.60 37.14
C LEU A 124 -0.02 4.39 37.57
N MET A 125 0.91 4.44 36.63
CA MET A 125 2.33 4.29 36.92
C MET A 125 2.83 5.36 37.88
N GLY A 126 2.47 6.63 37.65
CA GLY A 126 2.85 7.72 38.55
C GLY A 126 2.29 7.54 39.96
N LEU A 127 1.03 7.10 40.10
CA LEU A 127 0.42 6.84 41.41
C LEU A 127 1.05 5.64 42.13
N VAL A 128 1.40 4.58 41.40
CA VAL A 128 2.13 3.42 41.96
C VAL A 128 3.53 3.83 42.39
N ASP A 129 4.22 4.67 41.63
CA ASP A 129 5.55 5.18 41.99
C ASP A 129 5.48 6.06 43.25
N LEU A 130 4.45 6.88 43.40
CA LEU A 130 4.20 7.65 44.64
C LEU A 130 3.99 6.74 45.86
N LEU A 131 3.33 5.59 45.70
CA LEU A 131 3.15 4.61 46.78
C LEU A 131 4.44 3.84 47.12
N ARG A 132 5.38 3.76 46.17
CA ARG A 132 6.68 3.08 46.34
C ARG A 132 7.76 4.00 46.91
N ASP A 133 7.60 5.32 46.79
CA ASP A 133 8.59 6.26 47.30
C ASP A 133 8.54 6.34 48.83
N ASP A 134 9.48 5.66 49.49
CA ASP A 134 9.58 5.56 50.95
C ASP A 134 10.17 6.81 51.63
N LYS A 135 10.48 7.87 50.86
CA LYS A 135 11.18 9.08 51.37
C LYS A 135 10.37 9.88 52.39
N GLU A 136 9.04 9.89 52.28
CA GLU A 136 8.15 10.42 53.31
C GLU A 136 7.02 9.41 53.58
N LYS A 137 6.77 9.10 54.85
CA LYS A 137 5.67 8.21 55.22
C LYS A 137 4.34 8.90 54.94
N LEU A 138 3.68 8.49 53.85
CA LEU A 138 2.30 8.86 53.57
C LEU A 138 1.40 8.56 54.78
N LYS A 139 0.53 9.50 55.12
CA LYS A 139 -0.52 9.26 56.12
C LYS A 139 -1.50 8.20 55.58
N PRO A 140 -2.21 7.46 56.46
CA PRO A 140 -3.22 6.50 56.02
C PRO A 140 -4.24 7.09 55.05
N GLU A 141 -4.71 8.31 55.32
CA GLU A 141 -5.69 9.02 54.48
C GLU A 141 -5.15 9.34 53.07
N GLU A 142 -3.88 9.74 52.96
CA GLU A 142 -3.22 10.05 51.68
C GLU A 142 -3.00 8.77 50.86
N ARG A 143 -2.63 7.68 51.54
CA ARG A 143 -2.49 6.36 50.94
C ARG A 143 -3.81 5.85 50.37
N ASP A 144 -4.90 5.98 51.13
CA ASP A 144 -6.23 5.57 50.69
C ASP A 144 -6.72 6.43 49.51
N GLN A 145 -6.42 7.72 49.50
CA GLN A 145 -6.71 8.59 48.34
C GLN A 145 -5.96 8.15 47.08
N ILE A 146 -4.67 7.85 47.18
CA ILE A 146 -3.87 7.38 46.03
C ILE A 146 -4.40 6.03 45.52
N LEU A 147 -4.75 5.10 46.41
CA LEU A 147 -5.37 3.83 46.03
C LEU A 147 -6.70 4.01 45.30
N ASN A 148 -7.55 4.95 45.75
CA ASN A 148 -8.79 5.27 45.05
C ASN A 148 -8.53 5.84 43.64
N TYR A 149 -7.55 6.73 43.47
CA TYR A 149 -7.18 7.24 42.15
C TYR A 149 -6.62 6.16 41.22
N ILE A 150 -5.91 5.17 41.78
CA ILE A 150 -5.46 3.99 41.03
C ILE A 150 -6.66 3.19 40.54
N ILE A 151 -7.61 2.87 41.42
CA ILE A 151 -8.83 2.13 41.05
C ILE A 151 -9.60 2.88 39.95
N THR A 152 -9.83 4.18 40.13
CA THR A 152 -10.52 5.00 39.10
C THR A 152 -9.78 4.99 37.76
N SER A 153 -8.44 5.08 37.77
CA SER A 153 -7.65 5.05 36.53
C SER A 153 -7.66 3.65 35.89
N ALA A 154 -7.75 2.58 36.67
CA ALA A 154 -7.89 1.21 36.17
C ALA A 154 -9.26 0.98 35.54
N ASP A 155 -10.34 1.46 36.17
CA ASP A 155 -11.70 1.40 35.63
C ASP A 155 -11.81 2.20 34.31
N GLU A 156 -11.13 3.35 34.23
CA GLU A 156 -11.07 4.14 33.00
C GLU A 156 -10.38 3.38 31.85
N ILE A 157 -9.30 2.64 32.14
CA ILE A 157 -8.65 1.78 31.14
C ILE A 157 -9.60 0.67 30.68
N ASP A 158 -10.29 0.01 31.61
CA ASP A 158 -11.21 -1.06 31.28
C ASP A 158 -12.34 -0.57 30.35
N ASN A 159 -12.88 0.62 30.63
CA ASN A 159 -13.88 1.25 29.77
C ASN A 159 -13.31 1.62 28.38
N VAL A 160 -12.11 2.20 28.32
CA VAL A 160 -11.45 2.49 27.03
C VAL A 160 -11.22 1.22 26.21
N ILE A 161 -10.82 0.12 26.85
CA ILE A 161 -10.62 -1.17 26.17
C ILE A 161 -11.95 -1.72 25.65
N LYS A 162 -13.02 -1.67 26.46
CA LYS A 162 -14.36 -2.08 26.03
C LYS A 162 -14.83 -1.27 24.82
N ASP A 163 -14.70 0.06 24.87
CA ASP A 163 -15.06 0.95 23.77
C ASP A 163 -14.27 0.61 22.49
N ILE A 164 -12.98 0.30 22.61
CA ILE A 164 -12.14 -0.10 21.47
C ILE A 164 -12.64 -1.42 20.86
N VAL A 165 -12.95 -2.41 21.70
CA VAL A 165 -13.43 -3.73 21.25
C VAL A 165 -14.79 -3.61 20.59
N ASP A 166 -15.75 -2.92 21.22
CA ASP A 166 -17.10 -2.75 20.70
C ASP A 166 -17.12 -2.01 19.36
N ASN A 167 -16.31 -0.95 19.22
CA ASN A 167 -16.17 -0.24 17.95
C ASN A 167 -15.50 -1.11 16.87
N THR A 168 -14.61 -2.02 17.24
CA THR A 168 -13.97 -2.93 16.30
C THR A 168 -14.94 -3.99 15.81
N ILE A 169 -15.75 -4.58 16.70
CA ILE A 169 -16.76 -5.59 16.35
C ILE A 169 -17.86 -4.98 15.47
N ASN A 170 -18.41 -3.82 15.85
CA ASN A 170 -19.44 -3.14 15.07
C ASN A 170 -18.96 -2.73 13.67
N ALA A 171 -17.67 -2.39 13.52
CA ALA A 171 -17.09 -2.10 12.22
C ALA A 171 -17.00 -3.33 11.31
N ILE A 172 -16.78 -4.53 11.88
CA ILE A 172 -16.71 -5.80 11.14
C ILE A 172 -18.11 -6.22 10.65
N ASP A 173 -19.14 -6.07 11.48
CA ASP A 173 -20.52 -6.47 11.13
C ASP A 173 -21.16 -5.59 10.02
N LEU A 174 -20.67 -4.36 9.86
CA LEU A 174 -21.10 -3.46 8.78
C LEU A 174 -20.52 -3.85 7.41
N ASP A 175 -19.36 -4.50 7.37
CA ASP A 175 -18.70 -4.94 6.13
C ASP A 175 -19.25 -6.30 5.63
N GLU A 176 -19.83 -7.14 6.49
CA GLU A 176 -20.47 -8.41 6.07
C GLU A 176 -21.86 -8.23 5.41
N ASN A 177 -22.46 -7.05 5.52
CA ASN A 177 -23.81 -6.75 5.00
C ASN A 177 -23.82 -5.93 3.68
N LYS A 178 -22.70 -5.89 2.95
CA LYS A 178 -22.56 -5.25 1.63
C LYS A 178 -22.16 -6.25 0.55
#